data_AF-A0A5N5GBJ7-F1
#
_entry.id   AF-A0A5N5GBJ7-F1
#
_cell.length_a   1.000
_cell.length_b   1.000
_cell.length_c   1.000
_cell.angle_alpha   90.00
_cell.angle_beta   90.00
_cell.angle_gamma   90.00
#
_symmetry.space_group_name_H-M   'P 1'
#
loop_
_entity.id
_entity.type
_entity.pdbx_description
1 polymer ?
#
loop_
_entity_poly.entity_id
_entity_poly.type
_entity_poly.pdbx_seq_one_letter_code
_entity_poly.pdbx_strand_id
1 'polypeptide(L)'
;MAVKSAQLFASESIQHEAEVLFEIKSCPFIIERFGKETTTTTDKGDKVYKLLLEYAAGGTLDGLIQRSNGHGLPEAHVKMYTRCILEGLIHIPKCEYSTTTSSFVAKIADFGLSKRSKEKYSGWRGTPRYLSPEALKVMKQDESCDIWSLGCIVFEMLVGKSPWELKPGCSDRVDILDVTMLDHLVE
;
A
#
# COMPACT_ATOMS: atom_id res chain seq x y z
N MET A 1 -0.77 -5.16 -16.65
CA MET A 1 -0.23 -3.83 -16.28
C MET A 1 -1.36 -2.94 -15.78
N ALA A 2 -1.12 -2.18 -14.71
CA ALA A 2 -2.04 -1.18 -14.16
C ALA A 2 -1.52 0.23 -14.45
N VAL A 3 -2.42 1.22 -14.52
CA VAL A 3 -2.05 2.62 -14.74
C VAL A 3 -2.74 3.51 -13.71
N LYS A 4 -1.95 4.21 -12.88
CA LYS A 4 -2.45 5.30 -12.02
C LYS A 4 -2.31 6.61 -12.80
N SER A 5 -3.37 7.43 -12.85
CA SER A 5 -3.36 8.66 -13.64
C SER A 5 -4.07 9.81 -12.96
N ALA A 6 -3.53 11.01 -13.12
CA ALA A 6 -4.17 12.26 -12.70
C ALA A 6 -3.84 13.39 -13.66
N GLN A 7 -4.63 14.45 -13.64
CA GLN A 7 -4.26 15.71 -14.31
C GLN A 7 -2.93 16.20 -13.74
N LEU A 8 -2.06 16.75 -14.60
CA LEU A 8 -0.68 17.08 -14.24
C LEU A 8 -0.62 18.01 -13.01
N PHE A 9 -1.49 19.01 -12.92
CA PHE A 9 -1.56 19.94 -11.79
C PHE A 9 -2.02 19.30 -10.46
N ALA A 10 -2.65 18.13 -10.50
CA ALA A 10 -3.12 17.38 -9.34
C ALA A 10 -2.33 16.08 -9.14
N SER A 11 -1.19 15.92 -9.81
CA SER A 11 -0.45 14.65 -9.85
C SER A 11 0.73 14.57 -8.89
N GLU A 12 0.86 15.51 -7.95
CA GLU A 12 1.99 15.60 -7.01
C GLU A 12 2.22 14.28 -6.25
N SER A 13 1.15 13.68 -5.70
CA SER A 13 1.26 12.41 -4.97
C SER A 13 1.70 11.24 -5.86
N ILE A 14 1.20 11.16 -7.10
CA ILE A 14 1.57 10.11 -8.07
C ILE A 14 3.03 10.31 -8.56
N GLN A 15 3.46 11.56 -8.73
CA GLN A 15 4.84 11.86 -9.09
C GLN A 15 5.80 11.47 -7.96
N HIS A 16 5.45 11.79 -6.71
CA HIS A 16 6.22 11.38 -5.54
C HIS A 16 6.33 9.85 -5.43
N GLU A 17 5.21 9.15 -5.58
CA GLU A 17 5.15 7.68 -5.62
C GLU A 17 6.09 7.11 -6.70
N ALA A 18 6.09 7.70 -7.91
CA ALA A 18 6.95 7.26 -9.00
C ALA A 18 8.45 7.38 -8.68
N GLU A 19 8.85 8.44 -7.97
CA GLU A 19 10.26 8.62 -7.55
C GLU A 19 10.64 7.63 -6.44
N VAL A 20 9.76 7.41 -5.45
CA VAL A 20 10.00 6.44 -4.39
C VAL A 20 10.13 5.02 -4.96
N LEU A 21 9.21 4.60 -5.82
CA LEU A 21 9.25 3.30 -6.48
C LEU A 21 10.43 3.15 -7.46
N PHE A 22 11.00 4.24 -7.97
CA PHE A 22 12.21 4.20 -8.77
C PHE A 22 13.47 3.94 -7.94
N GLU A 23 13.51 4.43 -6.69
CA GLU A 23 14.65 4.24 -5.78
C GLU A 23 14.65 2.85 -5.11
N ILE A 24 13.46 2.29 -4.88
CA ILE A 24 13.28 0.95 -4.33
C ILE A 24 13.80 -0.07 -5.36
N LYS A 25 14.84 -0.82 -4.98
CA LYS A 25 15.34 -1.93 -5.82
C LYS A 25 14.28 -3.03 -5.89
N SER A 26 14.29 -3.81 -6.98
CA SER A 26 13.35 -4.90 -7.21
C SER A 26 13.14 -5.75 -5.93
N CYS A 27 11.93 -5.68 -5.38
CA CYS A 27 11.51 -6.34 -4.16
C CYS A 27 10.21 -7.08 -4.45
N PRO A 28 10.12 -8.40 -4.23
CA PRO A 28 8.94 -9.20 -4.57
C PRO A 28 7.71 -8.88 -3.69
N PHE A 29 7.83 -7.99 -2.71
CA PHE A 29 6.74 -7.58 -1.81
C PHE A 29 6.36 -6.10 -1.97
N ILE A 30 6.87 -5.44 -3.02
CA ILE A 30 6.54 -4.07 -3.38
C ILE A 30 6.11 -4.07 -4.85
N ILE A 31 5.08 -3.31 -5.19
CA ILE A 31 4.58 -3.22 -6.57
C ILE A 31 5.68 -2.73 -7.50
N GLU A 32 5.88 -3.39 -8.64
CA GLU A 32 6.89 -2.97 -9.59
C GLU A 32 6.42 -1.77 -10.41
N ARG A 33 7.33 -0.81 -10.62
CA ARG A 33 7.12 0.33 -11.52
C ARG A 33 7.77 0.06 -12.87
N PHE A 34 6.97 0.08 -13.94
CA PHE A 34 7.47 -0.08 -15.31
C PHE A 34 7.88 1.25 -15.95
N GLY A 35 7.23 2.36 -15.59
CA GLY A 35 7.49 3.63 -16.24
C GLY A 35 6.60 4.78 -15.79
N LYS A 36 6.83 5.97 -16.36
CA LYS A 36 5.96 7.14 -16.22
C LYS A 36 5.83 7.83 -17.57
N GLU A 37 4.64 8.36 -17.84
CA GLU A 37 4.30 9.06 -19.08
C GLU A 37 3.56 10.36 -18.77
N THR A 38 3.66 11.33 -19.67
CA THR A 38 2.83 12.54 -19.63
C THR A 38 2.24 12.77 -21.01
N THR A 39 0.92 12.70 -21.12
CA THR A 39 0.18 12.83 -22.38
C THR A 39 -0.67 14.09 -22.38
N THR A 40 -0.81 14.74 -23.53
CA THR A 40 -1.71 15.89 -23.71
C THR A 40 -3.07 15.38 -24.22
N THR A 41 -4.18 15.77 -23.58
CA THR A 41 -5.51 15.46 -24.09
C THR A 41 -5.81 16.25 -25.36
N THR A 42 -6.43 15.57 -26.32
CA THR A 42 -6.76 16.10 -27.65
C THR A 42 -7.72 17.29 -27.60
N ASP A 43 -8.56 17.35 -26.56
CA ASP A 43 -9.75 18.22 -26.59
C ASP A 43 -9.53 19.57 -25.89
N LYS A 44 -8.56 19.65 -24.95
CA LYS A 44 -8.33 20.85 -24.11
C LYS A 44 -6.86 21.24 -23.95
N GLY A 45 -5.92 20.44 -24.45
CA GLY A 45 -4.49 20.65 -24.19
C GLY A 45 -4.07 20.36 -22.75
N ASP A 46 -4.96 19.78 -21.93
CA ASP A 46 -4.65 19.43 -20.55
C ASP A 46 -3.64 18.29 -20.52
N LYS A 47 -2.63 18.41 -19.66
CA LYS A 47 -1.64 17.35 -19.46
C LYS A 47 -2.13 16.35 -18.42
N VAL A 48 -1.98 15.06 -18.71
CA VAL A 48 -2.29 13.95 -17.81
C VAL A 48 -0.99 13.21 -17.53
N TYR A 49 -0.68 13.04 -16.24
CA TYR A 49 0.43 12.23 -15.77
C TYR A 49 -0.04 10.79 -15.57
N LYS A 50 0.76 9.81 -16.00
CA LYS A 50 0.47 8.38 -15.89
C LYS A 50 1.67 7.66 -15.28
N LEU A 51 1.40 6.81 -14.30
CA LEU A 51 2.36 5.91 -13.68
C LEU A 51 1.99 4.47 -14.07
N LEU A 52 2.93 3.77 -14.71
CA LEU A 52 2.74 2.39 -15.17
C LEU A 52 3.27 1.43 -14.11
N LEU A 53 2.40 0.57 -13.61
CA LEU A 53 2.64 -0.33 -12.49
C LEU A 53 2.36 -1.78 -12.89
N GLU A 54 2.94 -2.70 -12.15
CA GLU A 54 2.51 -4.10 -12.12
C GLU A 54 1.01 -4.20 -11.82
N TYR A 55 0.36 -5.20 -12.43
CA TYR A 55 -1.07 -5.44 -12.20
C TYR A 55 -1.25 -6.56 -11.18
N ALA A 56 -1.86 -6.23 -10.04
CA ALA A 56 -2.18 -7.17 -8.99
C ALA A 56 -3.59 -7.76 -9.18
N ALA A 57 -3.68 -8.91 -9.84
CA ALA A 57 -4.95 -9.56 -10.20
C ALA A 57 -5.78 -10.04 -8.99
N GLY A 58 -5.13 -10.33 -7.85
CA GLY A 58 -5.79 -10.80 -6.62
C GLY A 58 -6.58 -9.70 -5.88
N GLY A 59 -6.53 -8.45 -6.35
CA GLY A 59 -7.20 -7.32 -5.75
C GLY A 59 -6.55 -6.83 -4.46
N THR A 60 -7.30 -6.10 -3.63
CA THR A 60 -6.78 -5.55 -2.36
C THR A 60 -7.03 -6.50 -1.19
N LEU A 61 -6.16 -6.41 -0.19
CA LEU A 61 -6.32 -7.13 1.08
C LEU A 61 -7.61 -6.71 1.81
N ASP A 62 -7.95 -5.42 1.80
CA ASP A 62 -9.23 -4.92 2.33
C ASP A 62 -10.43 -5.58 1.64
N GLY A 63 -10.42 -5.70 0.31
CA GLY A 63 -11.46 -6.41 -0.43
C GLY A 63 -11.55 -7.89 -0.04
N LEU A 64 -10.43 -8.54 0.27
CA LEU A 64 -10.42 -9.91 0.76
C LEU A 64 -11.01 -10.03 2.18
N ILE A 65 -10.69 -9.09 3.06
CA ILE A 65 -11.26 -9.00 4.42
C ILE A 65 -12.77 -8.77 4.36
N GLN A 66 -13.24 -7.85 3.51
CA GLN A 66 -14.68 -7.59 3.33
C GLN A 66 -15.44 -8.84 2.84
N ARG A 67 -14.83 -9.62 1.93
CA ARG A 67 -15.40 -10.91 1.47
C ARG A 67 -15.51 -11.96 2.58
N SER A 68 -14.76 -11.83 3.68
CA SER A 68 -14.94 -12.70 4.86
C SER A 68 -16.23 -12.44 5.62
N ASN A 69 -16.97 -11.37 5.31
CA ASN A 69 -18.23 -11.00 5.97
C ASN A 69 -18.10 -10.90 7.50
N GLY A 70 -16.97 -10.37 7.99
CA GLY A 70 -16.72 -10.20 9.42
C GLY A 70 -16.28 -11.46 10.17
N HIS A 71 -15.91 -12.52 9.44
CA HIS A 71 -15.35 -13.75 10.02
C HIS A 71 -13.82 -13.76 10.07
N GLY A 72 -13.17 -12.82 9.36
CA GLY A 72 -11.72 -12.81 9.22
C GLY A 72 -11.22 -13.88 8.24
N LEU A 73 -9.90 -13.92 8.08
CA LEU A 73 -9.19 -14.81 7.18
C LEU A 73 -8.60 -15.99 7.95
N PRO A 74 -8.38 -17.14 7.30
CA PRO A 74 -7.67 -18.25 7.91
C PRO A 74 -6.27 -17.84 8.42
N GLU A 75 -5.90 -18.28 9.62
CA GLU A 75 -4.63 -17.92 10.28
C GLU A 75 -3.40 -18.16 9.38
N ALA A 76 -3.42 -19.24 8.58
CA ALA A 76 -2.37 -19.54 7.63
C ALA A 76 -2.19 -18.42 6.58
N HIS A 77 -3.29 -17.85 6.07
CA HIS A 77 -3.25 -16.73 5.14
C HIS A 77 -2.79 -15.45 5.84
N VAL A 78 -3.30 -15.17 7.05
CA VAL A 78 -2.86 -14.01 7.85
C VAL A 78 -1.35 -14.04 8.04
N LYS A 79 -0.81 -15.17 8.52
CA LYS A 79 0.63 -15.36 8.73
C LYS A 79 1.45 -15.11 7.45
N MET A 80 0.96 -15.61 6.32
CA MET A 80 1.62 -15.43 5.03
C MET A 80 1.61 -13.98 4.56
N TYR A 81 0.46 -13.30 4.64
CA TYR A 81 0.33 -11.89 4.23
C TYR A 81 1.10 -10.96 5.15
N THR A 82 1.05 -11.16 6.47
CA THR A 82 1.85 -10.42 7.45
C THR A 82 3.34 -10.55 7.15
N ARG A 83 3.82 -11.75 6.82
CA ARG A 83 5.21 -11.97 6.43
C ARG A 83 5.58 -11.18 5.17
N CYS A 84 4.76 -11.24 4.12
CA CYS A 84 5.00 -10.50 2.89
C CYS A 84 5.09 -8.99 3.15
N ILE A 85 4.16 -8.42 3.93
CA ILE A 85 4.16 -6.99 4.27
C ILE A 85 5.42 -6.63 5.08
N LEU A 86 5.81 -7.45 6.06
CA LEU A 86 7.03 -7.23 6.84
C LEU A 86 8.29 -7.23 5.97
N GLU A 87 8.40 -8.20 5.04
CA GLU A 87 9.54 -8.27 4.12
C GLU A 87 9.57 -7.05 3.18
N GLY A 88 8.40 -6.54 2.77
CA GLY A 88 8.26 -5.27 2.05
C GLY A 88 8.70 -4.05 2.87
N LEU A 89 8.27 -3.93 4.13
CA LEU A 89 8.58 -2.81 5.02
C LEU A 89 10.07 -2.71 5.36
N ILE A 90 10.73 -3.84 5.61
CA ILE A 90 12.16 -3.86 5.98
C ILE A 90 13.05 -3.71 4.74
N HIS A 91 12.49 -3.85 3.53
CA HIS A 91 13.22 -3.82 2.26
C HIS A 91 14.48 -4.70 2.30
N ILE A 92 14.38 -5.93 2.86
CA ILE A 92 15.51 -6.86 2.89
C ILE A 92 15.69 -7.43 1.49
N PRO A 93 16.76 -7.07 0.74
CA PRO A 93 17.04 -7.67 -0.54
C PRO A 93 17.80 -8.97 -0.26
N LYS A 94 17.10 -9.99 0.23
CA LYS A 94 17.51 -11.40 0.36
C LYS A 94 16.51 -12.12 1.28
N CYS A 95 15.41 -12.55 0.71
CA CYS A 95 14.86 -13.84 1.11
C CYS A 95 14.75 -14.65 -0.16
N GLU A 96 15.54 -15.71 -0.26
CA GLU A 96 15.32 -16.76 -1.24
C GLU A 96 13.92 -17.32 -0.99
N TYR A 97 12.97 -16.82 -1.79
CA TYR A 97 11.59 -17.22 -1.75
C TYR A 97 11.50 -18.61 -2.39
N SER A 98 11.49 -19.65 -1.56
CA SER A 98 11.13 -21.00 -2.02
C SER A 98 9.60 -21.08 -2.13
N THR A 99 9.08 -20.65 -3.27
CA THR A 99 7.66 -20.81 -3.65
C THR A 99 7.37 -22.28 -3.93
N THR A 100 7.15 -23.09 -2.90
CA THR A 100 6.66 -24.47 -3.10
C THR A 100 5.14 -24.57 -3.07
N THR A 101 4.42 -23.44 -2.94
CA THR A 101 2.96 -23.41 -2.97
C THR A 101 2.47 -22.27 -3.84
N SER A 102 1.54 -22.56 -4.75
CA SER A 102 0.80 -21.65 -5.64
C SER A 102 -0.12 -20.70 -4.86
N SER A 103 0.45 -19.92 -3.93
CA SER A 103 -0.27 -19.09 -2.98
C SER A 103 -0.08 -17.61 -3.27
N PHE A 104 -1.13 -16.82 -3.10
CA PHE A 104 -1.13 -15.37 -3.32
C PHE A 104 -0.02 -14.66 -2.54
N VAL A 105 0.69 -13.73 -3.18
CA VAL A 105 1.69 -12.86 -2.54
C VAL A 105 1.14 -11.47 -2.35
N ALA A 106 1.28 -10.92 -1.13
CA ALA A 106 0.88 -9.56 -0.80
C ALA A 106 2.02 -8.59 -1.16
N LYS A 107 1.69 -7.49 -1.84
CA LYS A 107 2.63 -6.41 -2.20
C LYS A 107 2.12 -5.06 -1.74
N ILE A 108 3.02 -4.23 -1.22
CA ILE A 108 2.73 -2.83 -0.90
C ILE A 108 2.73 -2.02 -2.19
N ALA A 109 1.65 -1.28 -2.47
CA ALA A 109 1.50 -0.54 -3.72
C ALA A 109 1.39 0.99 -3.59
N ASP A 110 0.85 1.54 -2.50
CA ASP A 110 0.71 3.00 -2.38
C ASP A 110 1.88 3.64 -1.62
N PHE A 111 2.69 4.43 -2.34
CA PHE A 111 3.78 5.25 -1.80
C PHE A 111 3.53 6.75 -1.92
N GLY A 112 2.31 7.16 -2.28
CA GLY A 112 1.96 8.57 -2.51
C GLY A 112 2.07 9.45 -1.26
N LEU A 113 2.08 8.84 -0.07
CA LEU A 113 2.26 9.49 1.23
C LEU A 113 3.58 9.14 1.93
N SER A 114 4.41 8.29 1.33
CA SER A 114 5.68 7.87 1.92
C SER A 114 6.61 9.06 2.12
N LYS A 115 7.58 8.90 3.01
CA LYS A 115 8.58 9.93 3.29
C LYS A 115 9.95 9.32 3.39
N ARG A 116 10.97 10.10 3.06
CA ARG A 116 12.36 9.72 3.32
C ARG A 116 12.65 9.96 4.80
N SER A 117 13.48 9.11 5.42
CA SER A 117 13.85 9.19 6.85
C SER A 117 14.36 10.58 7.29
N LYS A 118 14.89 11.39 6.37
CA LYS A 118 15.43 12.74 6.65
C LYS A 118 14.46 13.90 6.30
N GLU A 119 13.30 13.62 5.74
CA GLU A 119 12.32 14.65 5.41
C GLU A 119 11.48 15.05 6.64
N LYS A 120 11.46 16.35 6.92
CA LYS A 120 10.58 16.93 7.95
C LYS A 120 9.29 17.39 7.28
N TYR A 121 8.20 16.72 7.56
CA TYR A 121 6.85 17.15 7.17
C TYR A 121 6.13 17.78 8.36
N SER A 122 5.28 18.77 8.08
CA SER A 122 4.32 19.30 9.04
C SER A 122 3.03 18.47 8.99
N GLY A 123 2.58 17.99 10.15
CA GLY A 123 1.32 17.24 10.30
C GLY A 123 1.45 15.72 10.17
N TRP A 124 0.35 15.02 10.41
CA TRP A 124 0.22 13.57 10.22
C TRP A 124 -0.19 13.26 8.77
N ARG A 125 0.31 12.13 8.24
CA ARG A 125 -0.12 11.56 6.95
C ARG A 125 -0.67 10.15 7.15
N GLY A 126 -1.58 9.75 6.27
CA GLY A 126 -2.18 8.42 6.27
C GLY A 126 -3.59 8.40 6.83
N THR A 127 -4.18 7.21 6.80
CA THR A 127 -5.57 6.98 7.19
C THR A 127 -5.70 7.04 8.73
N PRO A 128 -6.61 7.86 9.30
CA PRO A 128 -6.73 8.04 10.75
C PRO A 128 -6.88 6.74 11.55
N ARG A 129 -7.53 5.73 10.95
CA ARG A 129 -7.69 4.40 11.52
C ARG A 129 -6.37 3.66 11.78
N TYR A 130 -5.29 3.98 11.08
CA TYR A 130 -4.02 3.25 11.23
C TYR A 130 -2.95 4.07 11.94
N LEU A 131 -3.30 5.29 12.36
CA LEU A 131 -2.36 6.15 13.05
C LEU A 131 -2.02 5.60 14.43
N SER A 132 -0.72 5.56 14.71
CA SER A 132 -0.22 5.21 16.02
C SER A 132 -0.52 6.31 17.06
N PRO A 133 -0.56 5.96 18.35
CA PRO A 133 -0.84 6.94 19.41
C PRO A 133 0.17 8.10 19.43
N GLU A 134 1.43 7.86 19.10
CA GLU A 134 2.48 8.88 19.00
C GLU A 134 2.31 9.78 17.78
N ALA A 135 1.83 9.25 16.65
CA ALA A 135 1.48 10.06 15.49
C ALA A 135 0.34 11.04 15.81
N LEU A 136 -0.65 10.59 16.58
CA LEU A 136 -1.79 11.41 17.00
C LEU A 136 -1.43 12.44 18.08
N LYS A 137 -0.62 12.06 19.07
CA LYS A 137 -0.35 12.90 20.25
C LYS A 137 0.75 13.93 20.05
N VAL A 138 1.82 13.55 19.36
CA VAL A 138 3.04 14.37 19.27
C VAL A 138 3.47 14.62 17.83
N MET A 139 2.62 14.30 16.85
CA MET A 139 2.90 14.48 15.41
C MET A 139 4.20 13.80 14.97
N LYS A 140 4.58 12.74 15.69
CA LYS A 140 5.79 11.96 15.40
C LYS A 140 5.37 10.71 14.64
N GLN A 141 5.74 10.66 13.37
CA GLN A 141 5.65 9.45 12.57
C GLN A 141 7.08 8.95 12.36
N ASP A 142 7.40 7.75 12.80
CA ASP A 142 8.68 7.09 12.53
C ASP A 142 8.41 5.65 12.07
N GLU A 143 9.46 4.88 11.84
CA GLU A 143 9.37 3.48 11.38
C GLU A 143 8.52 2.60 12.32
N SER A 144 8.41 2.95 13.61
CA SER A 144 7.58 2.20 14.56
C SER A 144 6.07 2.41 14.31
N CYS A 145 5.68 3.52 13.68
CA CYS A 145 4.30 3.78 13.27
C CYS A 145 3.84 2.85 12.14
N ASP A 146 4.76 2.41 11.27
CA ASP A 146 4.46 1.44 10.21
C ASP A 146 4.18 0.06 10.81
N ILE A 147 4.90 -0.32 11.88
CA ILE A 147 4.65 -1.56 12.63
C ILE A 147 3.31 -1.51 13.37
N TRP A 148 2.94 -0.36 13.93
CA TRP A 148 1.60 -0.16 14.49
C TRP A 148 0.50 -0.36 13.45
N SER A 149 0.67 0.27 12.28
CA SER A 149 -0.27 0.15 11.15
C SER A 149 -0.41 -1.30 10.70
N LEU A 150 0.69 -2.05 10.61
CA LEU A 150 0.67 -3.48 10.34
C LEU A 150 -0.09 -4.27 11.41
N GLY A 151 0.08 -3.94 12.70
CA GLY A 151 -0.69 -4.56 13.78
C GLY A 151 -2.20 -4.38 13.62
N CYS A 152 -2.63 -3.19 13.19
CA CYS A 152 -4.04 -2.93 12.86
C CYS A 152 -4.51 -3.80 11.68
N ILE A 153 -3.70 -3.91 10.61
CA ILE A 153 -4.01 -4.75 9.44
C ILE A 153 -4.12 -6.23 9.86
N VAL A 154 -3.21 -6.73 10.70
CA VAL A 154 -3.25 -8.11 11.23
C VAL A 154 -4.53 -8.35 12.02
N PHE A 155 -4.93 -7.38 12.85
CA PHE A 155 -6.20 -7.45 13.57
C PHE A 155 -7.39 -7.52 12.60
N GLU A 156 -7.46 -6.65 11.60
CA GLU A 156 -8.54 -6.66 10.61
C GLU A 156 -8.59 -7.98 9.84
N MET A 157 -7.42 -8.53 9.48
CA MET A 157 -7.32 -9.84 8.85
C MET A 157 -7.87 -10.96 9.73
N LEU A 158 -7.60 -10.96 11.03
CA LEU A 158 -8.07 -12.01 11.95
C LEU A 158 -9.54 -11.88 12.33
N VAL A 159 -10.02 -10.65 12.51
CA VAL A 159 -11.36 -10.36 13.06
C VAL A 159 -12.39 -10.09 11.97
N GLY A 160 -11.94 -9.71 10.76
CA GLY A 160 -12.83 -9.32 9.66
C GLY A 160 -13.45 -7.93 9.83
N LYS A 161 -13.03 -7.18 10.85
CA LYS A 161 -13.59 -5.87 11.22
C LYS A 161 -12.48 -4.91 11.61
N SER A 162 -12.75 -3.61 11.44
CA SER A 162 -11.86 -2.54 11.89
C SER A 162 -11.56 -2.64 13.39
N PRO A 163 -10.31 -2.39 13.83
CA PRO A 163 -9.95 -2.30 15.24
C PRO A 163 -10.65 -1.15 15.97
N TRP A 164 -11.11 -0.13 15.24
CA TRP A 164 -11.81 1.02 15.81
C TRP A 164 -13.10 1.32 15.05
N GLU A 165 -14.18 1.55 15.80
CA GLU A 165 -15.42 2.12 15.28
C GLU A 165 -15.23 3.64 15.14
N LEU A 166 -14.79 4.10 13.97
CA LEU A 166 -14.80 5.53 13.67
C LEU A 166 -16.25 5.98 13.52
N LYS A 167 -16.66 7.00 14.28
CA LYS A 167 -18.01 7.57 14.17
C LYS A 167 -18.28 8.01 12.73
N PRO A 168 -19.47 7.74 12.17
CA PRO A 168 -19.82 8.20 10.83
C PRO A 168 -19.72 9.74 10.78
N GLY A 169 -18.87 10.27 9.89
CA GLY A 169 -18.62 11.70 9.72
C GLY A 169 -17.14 12.13 9.75
N CYS A 170 -16.21 11.24 10.10
CA CYS A 170 -14.78 11.48 9.88
C CYS A 170 -14.46 11.08 8.43
N SER A 171 -14.10 12.02 7.56
CA SER A 171 -13.92 11.81 6.11
C SER A 171 -13.09 10.56 5.78
N ASP A 172 -13.76 9.51 5.29
CA ASP A 172 -13.25 8.17 4.96
C ASP A 172 -12.43 8.09 3.67
N ARG A 173 -11.61 9.08 3.34
CA ARG A 173 -10.78 9.02 2.12
C ARG A 173 -9.40 9.61 2.33
N VAL A 174 -8.52 8.78 2.89
CA VAL A 174 -7.10 8.82 2.56
C VAL A 174 -6.69 7.36 2.44
N ASP A 175 -6.40 6.95 1.22
CA ASP A 175 -6.14 5.58 0.83
C ASP A 175 -4.90 5.03 1.56
N ILE A 176 -5.05 3.80 2.04
CA ILE A 176 -4.06 3.05 2.81
C ILE A 176 -2.89 2.71 1.87
N LEU A 177 -1.75 2.29 2.44
CA LEU A 177 -0.83 1.36 1.80
C LEU A 177 -1.65 0.30 1.03
N ASP A 178 -1.91 0.49 -0.27
CA ASP A 178 -2.72 -0.45 -1.03
C ASP A 178 -1.94 -1.77 -1.07
N VAL A 179 -2.24 -2.67 -0.12
CA VAL A 179 -1.65 -4.00 -0.10
C VAL A 179 -2.46 -4.81 -1.08
N THR A 180 -1.84 -5.06 -2.22
CA THR A 180 -2.46 -5.76 -3.34
C THR A 180 -1.92 -7.18 -3.42
N MET A 181 -2.79 -8.11 -3.82
CA MET A 181 -2.49 -9.54 -3.88
C MET A 181 -2.21 -9.96 -5.31
N LEU A 182 -1.21 -10.83 -5.51
CA LEU A 182 -0.84 -11.36 -6.82
C LEU A 182 -1.01 -12.87 -6.91
N ASP A 183 -1.45 -13.32 -8.09
CA ASP A 183 -1.39 -14.71 -8.52
C ASP A 183 0.00 -15.01 -9.10
N HIS A 184 0.67 -16.03 -8.58
CA HIS A 184 1.81 -16.63 -9.26
C HIS A 184 1.30 -17.69 -10.24
N LEU A 185 0.99 -17.29 -11.46
CA LEU A 185 0.92 -18.23 -12.59
C LEU A 185 2.35 -18.40 -13.11
N VAL A 186 2.98 -19.50 -12.71
CA VAL A 186 4.10 -20.06 -13.47
C VAL A 186 3.46 -20.82 -14.63
N GLU A 187 3.86 -20.49 -15.87
CA GLU A 187 3.50 -21.26 -17.08
C GLU A 187 3.78 -22.76 -16.93
#